data_AF-A0A2P5DTE6-F1
#
_entry.id   AF-A0A2P5DTE6-F1
#
_cell.length_a   1.000
_cell.length_b   1.000
_cell.length_c   1.000
_cell.angle_alpha   90.00
_cell.angle_beta   90.00
_cell.angle_gamma   90.00
#
_symmetry.space_group_name_H-M   'P 1'
#
loop_
_entity.id
_entity.type
_entity.pdbx_description
1 polymer ?
#
loop_
_entity_poly.entity_id
_entity_poly.type
_entity_poly.pdbx_seq_one_letter_code
_entity_poly.pdbx_strand_id
1 'polypeptide(L)'
;MDETCWSPFNISVPYITDFHKAYLDSKTLAEKETLRLGNKNESQLEVVSLVCGLIGGDALLPFTPATLAVFVSQLTNNEIHYNSLKYLEALLGKVPIVHIDDVCEAHIFCMESPSLRGRFLCATSYVSRAGIASYHQQNYPQFHVKEE
;
A
#
# COMPACT_ATOMS: atom_id res chain seq x y z
N MET A 1 8.46 7.09 -7.73
CA MET A 1 7.24 6.35 -8.12
C MET A 1 6.16 7.40 -8.35
N ASP A 2 5.40 7.24 -9.42
CA ASP A 2 4.29 8.11 -9.81
C ASP A 2 3.17 7.27 -10.43
N GLU A 3 2.09 7.92 -10.88
CA GLU A 3 0.89 7.32 -11.48
C GLU A 3 1.16 6.55 -12.79
N THR A 4 2.30 6.79 -13.43
CA THR A 4 2.69 6.13 -14.68
C THR A 4 3.41 4.80 -14.45
N CYS A 5 3.89 4.57 -13.22
CA CYS A 5 4.66 3.38 -12.86
C CYS A 5 3.77 2.13 -12.79
N TRP A 6 4.22 1.05 -13.44
CA TRP A 6 3.60 -0.28 -13.33
C TRP A 6 4.58 -1.27 -12.73
N SER A 7 4.09 -2.10 -11.82
CA SER A 7 4.87 -3.21 -11.27
C SER A 7 5.19 -4.22 -12.40
N PRO A 8 6.47 -4.57 -12.61
CA PRO A 8 6.82 -5.60 -13.58
C PRO A 8 6.40 -6.97 -13.07
N PHE A 9 5.94 -7.82 -13.98
CA PHE A 9 5.70 -9.24 -13.68
C PHE A 9 7.03 -9.96 -13.48
N ASN A 10 7.04 -11.04 -12.70
CA ASN A 10 8.23 -11.84 -12.40
C ASN A 10 9.38 -11.06 -11.74
N ILE A 11 9.04 -10.07 -10.92
CA ILE A 11 10.05 -9.30 -10.18
C ILE A 11 10.81 -10.21 -9.19
N SER A 12 12.13 -10.03 -9.16
CA SER A 12 13.02 -10.66 -8.18
C SER A 12 13.61 -9.57 -7.29
N VAL A 13 13.06 -9.44 -6.09
CA VAL A 13 13.53 -8.51 -5.05
C VAL A 13 13.72 -9.26 -3.73
N PRO A 14 14.62 -8.81 -2.85
CA PRO A 14 14.76 -9.40 -1.51
C PRO A 14 13.43 -9.49 -0.77
N TYR A 15 13.28 -10.51 0.07
CA TYR A 15 12.11 -10.73 0.95
C TYR A 15 10.79 -11.06 0.22
N ILE A 16 10.79 -11.14 -1.12
CA ILE A 16 9.61 -11.55 -1.87
C ILE A 16 9.21 -12.99 -1.52
N THR A 17 7.92 -13.23 -1.40
CA THR A 17 7.32 -14.56 -1.16
C THR A 17 6.35 -14.88 -2.29
N ASP A 18 5.91 -16.14 -2.38
CA ASP A 18 4.90 -16.52 -3.36
C ASP A 18 3.57 -15.78 -3.13
N PHE A 19 3.24 -15.48 -1.87
CA PHE A 19 2.12 -14.61 -1.52
C PHE A 19 2.30 -13.19 -2.11
N HIS A 20 3.47 -12.57 -1.92
CA HIS A 20 3.75 -11.24 -2.47
C HIS A 20 3.64 -11.22 -4.00
N LYS A 21 4.16 -12.25 -4.68
CA LYS A 21 4.04 -12.39 -6.15
C LYS A 21 2.58 -12.51 -6.57
N ALA A 22 1.83 -13.43 -5.99
CA ALA A 22 0.42 -13.64 -6.32
C ALA A 22 -0.43 -12.38 -6.04
N TYR A 23 -0.16 -11.68 -4.94
CA TYR A 23 -0.83 -10.42 -4.62
C TYR A 23 -0.49 -9.33 -5.64
N LEU A 24 0.79 -9.14 -5.96
CA LEU A 24 1.25 -8.16 -6.94
C LEU A 24 0.63 -8.40 -8.32
N ASP A 25 0.70 -9.65 -8.80
CA ASP A 25 0.20 -10.05 -10.11
C ASP A 25 -1.32 -9.87 -10.18
N SER A 26 -2.06 -10.33 -9.16
CA SER A 26 -3.52 -10.22 -9.13
C SER A 26 -4.01 -8.77 -9.13
N LYS A 27 -3.39 -7.90 -8.32
CA LYS A 27 -3.76 -6.47 -8.27
C LYS A 27 -3.38 -5.74 -9.57
N THR A 28 -2.19 -6.02 -10.12
CA THR A 28 -1.73 -5.40 -11.36
C THR A 28 -2.58 -5.82 -12.56
N LEU A 29 -2.93 -7.10 -12.68
CA LEU A 29 -3.76 -7.61 -13.77
C LEU A 29 -5.19 -7.08 -13.69
N ALA A 30 -5.77 -7.06 -12.49
CA ALA A 30 -7.11 -6.51 -12.28
C ALA A 30 -7.15 -5.03 -12.67
N GLU A 31 -6.20 -4.22 -12.21
CA GLU A 31 -6.12 -2.79 -12.53
C GLU A 31 -5.98 -2.54 -14.04
N LYS A 32 -5.08 -3.27 -14.72
CA LYS A 32 -4.89 -3.17 -16.17
C LYS A 32 -6.19 -3.46 -16.93
N GLU A 33 -6.92 -4.51 -16.55
CA GLU A 33 -8.15 -4.87 -17.23
C GLU A 33 -9.28 -3.87 -16.96
N THR A 34 -9.45 -3.41 -15.72
CA THR A 34 -10.45 -2.39 -15.39
C THR A 34 -10.21 -1.10 -16.18
N LEU A 35 -8.97 -0.61 -16.24
CA LEU A 35 -8.62 0.59 -17.02
C LEU A 35 -8.80 0.38 -18.52
N ARG A 36 -8.44 -0.81 -19.04
CA ARG A 36 -8.65 -1.15 -20.45
C ARG A 36 -10.13 -1.10 -20.82
N LEU A 37 -11.02 -1.57 -19.96
CA LEU A 37 -12.46 -1.51 -20.17
C LEU A 37 -12.97 -0.06 -20.13
N GLY A 38 -12.52 0.75 -19.17
CA GLY A 38 -12.91 2.16 -19.05
C GLY A 38 -12.45 3.05 -20.20
N ASN A 39 -11.32 2.70 -20.85
CA ASN A 39 -10.75 3.47 -21.95
C ASN A 39 -11.32 3.12 -23.34
N LYS A 40 -12.22 2.14 -23.46
CA LYS A 40 -12.85 1.84 -24.76
C LYS A 40 -13.79 2.99 -25.15
N ASN A 41 -13.72 3.43 -26.40
CA ASN A 41 -14.55 4.53 -26.92
C ASN A 41 -16.06 4.29 -26.79
N GLU A 42 -16.49 3.03 -26.69
CA GLU A 42 -17.89 2.62 -26.50
C GLU A 42 -18.26 2.41 -25.02
N SER A 43 -17.29 2.56 -24.10
CA SER A 43 -17.51 2.41 -22.67
C SER A 43 -18.37 3.56 -22.15
N GLN A 44 -19.49 3.21 -21.51
CA GLN A 44 -20.29 4.15 -20.72
C GLN A 44 -19.73 4.35 -19.29
N LEU A 45 -18.65 3.64 -18.94
CA LEU A 45 -18.05 3.68 -17.60
C LEU A 45 -16.81 4.58 -17.59
N GLU A 46 -16.79 5.55 -16.67
CA GLU A 46 -15.57 6.26 -16.27
C GLU A 46 -14.86 5.45 -15.20
N VAL A 47 -13.58 5.16 -15.41
CA VAL A 47 -12.78 4.34 -14.50
C VAL A 47 -11.65 5.17 -13.92
N VAL A 48 -11.62 5.19 -12.59
CA VAL A 48 -10.51 5.68 -11.79
C VAL A 48 -9.95 4.52 -10.97
N SER A 49 -8.63 4.42 -10.90
CA SER A 49 -7.94 3.50 -10.00
C SER A 49 -7.13 4.28 -8.97
N LEU A 50 -7.29 3.91 -7.71
CA LEU A 50 -6.51 4.44 -6.59
C LEU A 50 -5.45 3.42 -6.17
N VAL A 51 -4.19 3.75 -6.44
CA VAL A 51 -3.04 2.96 -5.99
C VAL A 51 -2.65 3.46 -4.61
N CYS A 52 -2.97 2.69 -3.58
CA CYS A 52 -2.74 3.13 -2.19
C CYS A 52 -1.36 2.70 -1.68
N GLY A 53 -0.76 3.54 -0.84
CA GLY A 53 0.36 3.14 0.03
C GLY A 53 -0.06 2.10 1.08
N LEU A 54 0.87 1.75 1.98
CA LEU A 54 0.55 0.95 3.16
C LEU A 54 -0.41 1.73 4.06
N ILE A 55 -1.61 1.19 4.25
CA ILE A 55 -2.71 1.88 4.92
C ILE A 55 -2.58 1.74 6.44
N GLY A 56 -2.44 2.88 7.12
CA GLY A 56 -2.46 3.01 8.58
C GLY A 56 -3.71 3.73 9.07
N GLY A 57 -3.76 4.01 10.38
CA GLY A 57 -4.90 4.66 11.02
C GLY A 57 -5.79 3.68 11.79
N ASP A 58 -6.90 4.18 12.32
CA ASP A 58 -7.83 3.37 13.11
C ASP A 58 -8.66 2.41 12.24
N ALA A 59 -9.09 1.30 12.84
CA ALA A 59 -9.92 0.32 12.16
C ALA A 59 -11.25 0.13 12.90
N LEU A 60 -12.36 0.18 12.16
CA LEU A 60 -13.69 -0.20 12.66
C LEU A 60 -13.87 -1.74 12.76
N LEU A 61 -12.87 -2.50 12.33
CA LEU A 61 -12.90 -3.95 12.30
C LEU A 61 -12.62 -4.54 13.70
N PRO A 62 -13.28 -5.64 14.09
CA PRO A 62 -13.05 -6.29 15.39
C PRO A 62 -11.71 -7.06 15.43
N PHE A 63 -10.88 -6.93 14.40
CA PHE A 63 -9.57 -7.55 14.26
C PHE A 63 -8.58 -6.57 13.63
N THR A 64 -7.29 -6.78 13.86
CA THR A 64 -6.24 -5.94 13.29
C THR A 64 -6.13 -6.17 11.78
N PRO A 65 -6.32 -5.12 10.94
CA PRO A 65 -6.09 -5.22 9.51
C PRO A 65 -4.65 -5.63 9.18
N ALA A 66 -4.46 -6.38 8.09
CA ALA A 66 -3.14 -6.85 7.70
C ALA A 66 -2.12 -5.71 7.50
N THR A 67 -2.55 -4.56 6.98
CA THR A 67 -1.67 -3.40 6.77
C THR A 67 -1.19 -2.80 8.09
N LEU A 68 -2.07 -2.71 9.09
CA LEU A 68 -1.70 -2.31 10.45
C LEU A 68 -0.76 -3.32 11.11
N ALA A 69 -1.01 -4.61 10.92
CA ALA A 69 -0.11 -5.65 11.42
C ALA A 69 1.29 -5.56 10.79
N VAL A 70 1.40 -5.11 9.54
CA VAL A 70 2.69 -4.78 8.89
C VAL A 70 3.33 -3.54 9.51
N PHE A 71 2.57 -2.47 9.78
CA PHE A 71 3.10 -1.27 10.45
C PHE A 71 3.72 -1.58 11.81
N VAL A 72 3.02 -2.35 12.64
CA VAL A 72 3.48 -2.67 14.01
C VAL A 72 4.28 -3.98 14.10
N SER A 73 4.72 -4.51 12.96
CA SER A 73 5.39 -5.82 12.91
C SER A 73 6.69 -5.85 13.71
N GLN A 74 7.40 -4.71 13.77
CA GLN A 74 8.62 -4.53 14.56
C GLN A 74 8.39 -4.52 16.08
N LEU A 75 7.15 -4.28 16.52
CA LEU A 75 6.75 -4.31 17.94
C LEU A 75 6.22 -5.67 18.36
N THR A 76 5.50 -6.33 17.46
CA THR A 76 4.78 -7.57 17.73
C THR A 76 5.61 -8.82 17.50
N ASN A 77 6.85 -8.68 17.00
CA ASN A 77 7.73 -9.77 16.59
C ASN A 77 7.05 -10.73 15.59
N ASN A 78 6.17 -10.20 14.75
CA ASN A 78 5.51 -11.00 13.72
C ASN A 78 6.39 -11.05 12.47
N GLU A 79 7.14 -12.14 12.30
CA GLU A 79 8.08 -12.33 11.20
C GLU A 79 7.44 -12.27 9.81
N ILE A 80 6.19 -12.73 9.67
CA ILE A 80 5.47 -12.72 8.38
C ILE A 80 5.22 -11.28 7.94
N HIS A 81 4.62 -10.48 8.83
CA HIS A 81 4.33 -9.08 8.56
C HIS A 81 5.60 -8.22 8.48
N TYR A 82 6.60 -8.54 9.29
CA TYR A 82 7.90 -7.87 9.21
C TYR A 82 8.57 -8.14 7.87
N ASN A 83 8.50 -9.37 7.36
CA ASN A 83 8.98 -9.71 6.03
C ASN A 83 8.24 -8.92 4.92
N SER A 84 6.93 -8.69 5.04
CA SER A 84 6.20 -7.80 4.14
C SER A 84 6.70 -6.36 4.20
N LEU A 85 7.01 -5.83 5.39
CA LEU A 85 7.59 -4.49 5.54
C LEU A 85 8.97 -4.39 4.87
N LYS A 86 9.84 -5.39 5.07
CA LYS A 86 11.15 -5.48 4.41
C LYS A 86 11.02 -5.58 2.89
N TYR A 87 10.07 -6.37 2.40
CA TYR A 87 9.77 -6.49 0.98
C TYR A 87 9.33 -5.15 0.37
N LEU A 88 8.42 -4.42 1.01
CA LEU A 88 7.96 -3.12 0.53
C LEU A 88 9.10 -2.11 0.41
N GLU A 89 9.94 -2.02 1.44
CA GLU A 89 11.11 -1.14 1.42
C GLU A 89 12.14 -1.57 0.37
N ALA A 90 12.42 -2.86 0.23
CA ALA A 90 13.34 -3.38 -0.79
C ALA A 90 12.83 -3.13 -2.23
N LEU A 91 11.52 -3.18 -2.43
CA LEU A 91 10.87 -2.94 -3.73
C LEU A 91 10.83 -1.45 -4.09
N LEU A 92 10.56 -0.58 -3.12
CA LEU A 92 10.18 0.82 -3.35
C LEU A 92 11.23 1.83 -2.86
N GLY A 93 12.30 1.37 -2.21
CA GLY A 93 13.33 2.18 -1.56
C GLY A 93 12.88 2.78 -0.22
N LYS A 94 11.59 3.14 -0.11
CA LYS A 94 10.90 3.52 1.12
C LYS A 94 9.45 3.04 1.06
N VAL A 95 8.83 2.85 2.22
CA VAL A 95 7.45 2.41 2.34
C VAL A 95 6.52 3.63 2.12
N PRO A 96 5.73 3.68 1.03
CA PRO A 96 4.67 4.67 0.91
C PRO A 96 3.60 4.38 1.96
N ILE A 97 3.12 5.40 2.63
CA ILE A 97 2.10 5.28 3.68
C ILE A 97 0.94 6.24 3.45
N VAL A 98 -0.24 5.88 3.94
CA VAL A 98 -1.46 6.68 3.84
C VAL A 98 -2.39 6.38 5.01
N HIS A 99 -3.12 7.37 5.51
CA HIS A 99 -4.15 7.15 6.53
C HIS A 99 -5.43 6.63 5.89
N ILE A 100 -6.17 5.76 6.57
CA ILE A 100 -7.44 5.21 6.04
C ILE A 100 -8.45 6.29 5.66
N ASP A 101 -8.56 7.36 6.46
CA ASP A 101 -9.47 8.47 6.16
C ASP A 101 -9.09 9.18 4.85
N ASP A 102 -7.80 9.39 4.59
CA ASP A 102 -7.34 9.98 3.33
C ASP A 102 -7.69 9.07 2.14
N VAL A 103 -7.62 7.75 2.31
CA VAL A 103 -8.05 6.78 1.29
C VAL A 103 -9.56 6.89 1.06
N CYS A 104 -10.37 6.97 2.11
CA CYS A 104 -11.82 7.13 2.01
C CYS A 104 -12.20 8.44 1.31
N GLU A 105 -11.61 9.56 1.72
CA GLU A 105 -11.81 10.86 1.09
C GLU A 105 -11.35 10.87 -0.37
N ALA A 106 -10.23 10.23 -0.70
CA ALA A 106 -9.80 10.08 -2.09
C ALA A 106 -10.82 9.32 -2.94
N HIS A 107 -11.43 8.25 -2.41
CA HIS A 107 -12.50 7.53 -3.12
C HIS A 107 -13.71 8.43 -3.34
N ILE A 108 -14.17 9.15 -2.30
CA ILE A 108 -15.31 10.08 -2.40
C ILE A 108 -15.01 11.16 -3.44
N PHE A 109 -13.86 11.81 -3.35
CA PHE A 109 -13.40 12.81 -4.30
C PHE A 109 -13.40 12.28 -5.74
N CYS A 110 -12.90 11.06 -5.95
CA CYS A 110 -12.87 10.44 -7.27
C CYS A 110 -14.27 10.16 -7.84
N MET A 111 -15.24 9.83 -6.98
CA MET A 111 -16.62 9.57 -7.41
C MET A 111 -17.43 10.84 -7.66
N GLU A 112 -17.16 11.92 -6.92
CA GLU A 112 -17.89 13.19 -7.04
C GLU A 112 -17.33 14.11 -8.13
N SER A 113 -16.05 13.92 -8.49
CA SER A 113 -15.39 14.77 -9.48
C SER A 113 -15.79 14.39 -10.91
N PRO A 114 -16.40 15.30 -11.68
CA PRO A 114 -16.74 15.02 -13.06
C PRO A 114 -15.49 14.82 -13.91
N SER A 115 -15.48 13.77 -14.73
CA SER A 115 -14.45 13.51 -15.75
C SER A 115 -13.06 13.11 -15.24
N LEU A 116 -12.93 12.59 -14.01
CA LEU A 116 -11.69 11.93 -13.60
C LEU A 116 -11.57 10.55 -14.26
N ARG A 117 -10.40 10.27 -14.82
CA ARG A 117 -10.07 8.99 -15.44
C ARG A 117 -8.61 8.65 -15.21
N GLY A 118 -8.32 7.34 -15.16
CA GLY A 118 -6.96 6.85 -15.07
C GLY A 118 -6.55 6.45 -13.66
N ARG A 119 -5.30 6.69 -13.31
CA ARG A 119 -4.66 6.18 -12.09
C ARG A 119 -4.20 7.34 -11.22
N PHE A 120 -4.40 7.23 -9.92
CA PHE A 120 -3.90 8.20 -8.95
C PHE A 120 -3.21 7.47 -7.80
N LEU A 121 -2.04 7.99 -7.42
CA LEU A 121 -1.28 7.46 -6.29
C LEU A 121 -1.78 8.12 -5.00
N CYS A 122 -2.30 7.30 -4.09
CA CYS A 122 -2.78 7.72 -2.78
C CYS A 122 -1.74 7.36 -1.72
N ALA A 123 -0.78 8.28 -1.50
CA ALA A 123 0.27 8.18 -0.49
C ALA A 123 0.60 9.58 0.04
N THR A 124 0.70 9.72 1.37
CA THR A 124 0.98 11.00 2.02
C THR A 124 2.45 11.18 2.40
N SER A 125 3.17 10.08 2.61
CA SER A 125 4.59 10.11 2.97
C SER A 125 5.31 8.82 2.58
N TYR A 126 6.64 8.88 2.62
CA TYR A 126 7.54 7.76 2.36
C TYR A 126 8.49 7.59 3.54
N VAL A 127 8.35 6.49 4.26
CA VAL A 127 9.10 6.22 5.49
C VAL A 127 10.01 5.00 5.31
N SER A 128 11.17 5.00 5.98
CA SER A 128 11.99 3.79 6.08
C SER A 128 11.51 2.93 7.25
N ARG A 129 11.81 1.63 7.20
CA ARG A 129 11.60 0.70 8.31
C ARG A 129 12.34 1.16 9.58
N ALA A 130 13.57 1.66 9.43
CA ALA A 130 14.32 2.25 10.53
C ALA A 130 13.63 3.50 11.11
N GLY A 131 12.96 4.30 10.26
CA GLY A 131 12.16 5.45 10.68
C GLY A 131 10.92 5.03 11.47
N ILE A 132 10.22 3.98 11.05
CA ILE A 132 9.09 3.39 11.77
C ILE A 132 9.56 2.89 13.16
N ALA A 133 10.64 2.12 13.22
CA ALA A 133 11.22 1.66 14.48
C ALA A 133 11.58 2.81 15.43
N SER A 134 12.29 3.81 14.91
CA SER A 134 12.71 4.99 15.68
C SER A 134 11.52 5.75 16.25
N TYR A 135 10.46 5.91 15.44
CA TYR A 135 9.22 6.54 15.88
C TYR A 135 8.59 5.78 17.05
N HIS A 136 8.52 4.45 16.97
CA HIS A 136 7.95 3.66 18.06
C HIS A 136 8.81 3.68 19.33
N GLN A 137 10.14 3.60 19.22
CA GLN A 137 11.02 3.69 20.39
C GLN A 137 10.87 5.03 21.13
N GLN A 138 10.69 6.12 20.39
CA GLN A 138 10.55 7.46 20.97
C GLN A 138 9.18 7.69 21.62
N ASN A 139 8.09 7.24 20.98
CA ASN A 139 6.73 7.55 21.41
C ASN A 139 6.10 6.47 22.30
N TYR A 140 6.62 5.24 22.22
CA TYR A 140 6.13 4.10 22.99
C TYR A 140 7.28 3.26 23.57
N PRO A 141 8.15 3.85 24.41
CA PRO A 141 9.36 3.19 24.94
C PRO A 141 9.07 1.94 25.79
N GLN A 142 7.84 1.75 26.24
CA GLN A 142 7.40 0.54 26.95
C GLN A 142 7.37 -0.71 26.06
N PHE A 143 7.34 -0.55 24.73
CA PHE A 143 7.39 -1.66 23.79
C PHE A 143 8.82 -1.85 23.28
N HIS A 144 9.33 -3.07 23.42
CA HIS A 144 10.63 -3.42 22.88
C HIS A 144 10.54 -3.54 21.36
N VAL A 145 11.23 -2.65 20.65
CA VAL A 145 11.34 -2.70 19.19
C VAL A 145 12.51 -3.61 18.84
N LYS A 146 12.27 -4.61 17.99
CA LYS A 146 13.34 -5.51 17.54
C LYS A 146 14.40 -4.70 16.78
N GLU A 147 15.65 -4.76 17.27
CA GLU A 147 16.81 -4.21 16.56
C GLU A 147 17.11 -5.04 15.30
N GLU A 148 17.62 -4.38 14.26
CA GLU A 148 17.85 -4.96 12.92
C GLU A 148 18.90 -6.07 12.88
#